data_AF-D8L602-F1
#
_entry.id   AF-D8L602-F1
#
_cell.length_a   1.000
_cell.length_b   1.000
_cell.length_c   1.000
_cell.angle_alpha   90.00
_cell.angle_beta   90.00
_cell.angle_gamma   90.00
#
_symmetry.space_group_name_H-M   'P 1'
#
loop_
_entity.id
_entity.type
_entity.pdbx_description
1 polymer ?
#
loop_
_entity_poly.entity_id
_entity_poly.type
_entity_poly.pdbx_seq_one_letter_code
_entity_poly.pdbx_strand_id
1 'polypeptide(L)' 'FTVPLNSCCGSDAPHNCSLSVLCGNPGSFVCPDPSKYVSWDGLHFTEATYKVI' A
#
# COMPACT_ATOMS: atom_id res chain seq x y z
N PHE A 1 5.34 9.35 8.05
CA PHE A 1 4.30 8.34 7.79
C PHE A 1 3.28 8.36 8.92
N THR A 2 1.99 8.41 8.61
CA THR A 2 0.90 8.36 9.60
C THR A 2 0.10 7.06 9.54
N VAL A 3 0.31 6.24 8.51
CA VAL A 3 -0.31 4.92 8.34
C VAL A 3 0.80 3.88 8.05
N PRO A 4 1.62 3.52 9.05
CA PRO A 4 2.83 2.71 8.80
C PRO A 4 2.56 1.21 8.59
N LEU A 5 1.39 0.72 9.03
CA LEU A 5 1.09 -0.72 9.04
C LEU A 5 0.20 -1.20 7.89
N ASN A 6 -0.45 -0.29 7.15
CA ASN A 6 -1.26 -0.69 6.00
C ASN A 6 -0.51 -0.41 4.70
N SER A 7 -0.85 -1.13 3.63
CA SER A 7 -0.46 -0.78 2.28
C SER A 7 -1.37 0.32 1.71
N CYS A 8 -0.80 1.16 0.85
CA CYS A 8 -1.58 2.17 0.14
C CYS A 8 -2.49 1.53 -0.91
N CYS A 9 -2.00 0.52 -1.61
CA CYS A 9 -2.69 -0.22 -2.64
C CYS A 9 -2.90 -1.68 -2.20
N GLY A 10 -4.06 -2.23 -2.54
CA GLY A 10 -4.42 -3.62 -2.25
C GLY A 10 -5.92 -3.79 -2.07
N SER A 11 -6.37 -4.48 -1.03
CA SER A 11 -7.79 -4.85 -0.85
C SER A 11 -8.22 -4.75 0.61
N ASP A 12 -9.48 -5.01 0.93
CA ASP A 12 -10.02 -4.92 2.30
C ASP A 12 -9.51 -6.04 3.25
N ALA A 13 -8.44 -6.73 2.87
CA ALA A 13 -7.73 -7.72 3.68
C ALA A 13 -6.92 -7.06 4.81
N PRO A 14 -6.45 -7.83 5.81
CA PRO A 14 -5.58 -7.31 6.87
C PRO A 14 -4.39 -6.53 6.29
N HIS A 15 -4.08 -5.37 6.89
CA HIS A 15 -3.04 -4.45 6.43
C HIS A 15 -3.22 -3.94 4.98
N ASN A 16 -4.44 -4.00 4.46
CA ASN A 16 -4.82 -3.69 3.09
C ASN A 16 -4.12 -4.56 2.03
N CYS A 17 -3.53 -5.70 2.40
CA CYS A 17 -2.69 -6.50 1.50
C CYS A 17 -3.26 -7.91 1.31
N SER A 18 -3.36 -8.37 0.06
CA SER A 18 -3.80 -9.73 -0.29
C SER A 18 -3.02 -10.25 -1.50
N LEU A 19 -2.45 -11.45 -1.38
CA LEU A 19 -1.80 -12.14 -2.51
C LEU A 19 -2.80 -12.58 -3.58
N SER A 20 -4.09 -12.63 -3.26
CA SER A 20 -5.16 -12.96 -4.21
C SER A 20 -5.68 -11.75 -4.98
N VAL A 21 -5.50 -10.54 -4.45
CA VAL A 21 -5.99 -9.28 -5.04
C VAL A 21 -4.82 -8.29 -5.08
N LEU A 22 -3.99 -8.43 -6.12
CA LEU A 22 -2.86 -7.54 -6.37
C LEU A 22 -3.32 -6.20 -6.93
N CYS A 23 -2.49 -5.18 -6.75
CA CYS A 23 -2.68 -3.86 -7.35
C CYS A 23 -2.85 -3.95 -8.87
N GLY A 24 -3.90 -3.33 -9.39
CA GLY A 24 -4.27 -3.38 -10.81
C GLY A 24 -5.25 -4.50 -11.17
N ASN A 25 -5.52 -5.44 -10.26
CA ASN A 25 -6.58 -6.43 -10.44
C ASN A 25 -7.96 -5.86 -10.02
N PRO A 26 -9.07 -6.40 -10.57
CA PRO A 26 -10.41 -6.09 -10.07
C PRO A 26 -10.54 -6.33 -8.57
N GLY A 27 -11.18 -5.39 -7.86
CA GLY A 27 -11.32 -5.44 -6.41
C GLY A 27 -10.13 -4.86 -5.64
N SER A 28 -9.08 -4.40 -6.32
CA SER A 28 -8.05 -3.59 -5.68
C SER A 28 -8.46 -2.12 -5.56
N PHE A 29 -7.95 -1.43 -4.54
CA PHE A 29 -8.05 0.01 -4.36
C PHE A 29 -6.66 0.64 -4.18
N VAL A 30 -6.59 1.96 -4.33
CA VAL A 30 -5.40 2.77 -4.05
C VAL A 30 -5.78 3.89 -3.09
N CYS A 31 -4.95 4.11 -2.07
CA CYS A 31 -5.12 5.17 -1.09
C CYS A 31 -4.99 6.55 -1.75
N PRO A 32 -5.65 7.59 -1.22
CA PRO A 32 -5.62 8.92 -1.84
C PRO A 32 -4.29 9.67 -1.67
N ASP A 33 -3.44 9.25 -0.71
CA ASP A 33 -2.18 9.93 -0.40
C ASP A 33 -1.08 8.91 -0.02
N PRO A 34 -0.29 8.45 -1.01
CA PRO A 34 0.78 7.49 -0.79
C PRO A 34 1.89 7.99 0.16
N SER A 35 2.02 9.31 0.39
CA SER A 35 3.07 9.86 1.26
C SER A 35 2.89 9.53 2.74
N LYS A 36 1.68 9.15 3.13
CA LYS A 36 1.34 8.75 4.51
C LYS A 36 1.71 7.31 4.84
N TYR A 37 1.95 6.48 3.83
CA TYR A 37 2.12 5.04 3.93
C TYR A 37 3.58 4.64 3.73
N VAL A 38 4.03 3.61 4.47
CA VAL A 38 5.36 3.01 4.25
C VAL A 38 5.32 2.04 3.07
N SER A 39 4.32 1.14 3.06
CA SER A 39 4.17 0.14 2.03
C SER A 39 3.25 0.59 0.90
N TRP A 40 3.65 0.30 -0.34
CA TRP A 40 2.81 0.47 -1.52
C TRP A 40 1.77 -0.65 -1.59
N ASP A 41 2.17 -1.92 -1.60
CA ASP A 41 1.29 -3.07 -1.88
C ASP A 41 1.54 -4.29 -0.98
N GLY A 42 2.28 -4.10 0.12
CA GLY A 42 2.75 -5.17 1.01
C GLY A 42 4.08 -5.80 0.58
N LEU A 43 4.57 -5.53 -0.62
CA LEU A 43 5.84 -6.05 -1.16
C LEU A 43 6.85 -4.93 -1.46
N HIS A 44 6.35 -3.80 -1.96
CA HIS A 44 7.14 -2.64 -2.33
C HIS A 44 6.93 -1.47 -1.36
N PHE A 45 7.92 -0.59 -1.28
CA PHE A 45 7.81 0.67 -0.55
C PHE A 45 7.20 1.77 -1.41
N THR A 46 6.56 2.73 -0.77
CA THR A 46 6.11 3.97 -1.44
C THR A 46 7.31 4.83 -1.87
N GLU A 47 7.13 5.69 -2.88
CA GLU A 47 8.15 6.66 -3.27
C GLU A 47 8.60 7.54 -2.08
N ALA A 48 7.65 7.94 -1.22
CA ALA A 48 7.94 8.72 -0.02
C ALA A 48 8.89 7.99 0.93
N THR A 49 8.78 6.66 1.02
CA THR A 49 9.71 5.82 1.80
C THR A 49 11.07 5.74 1.13
N TYR A 50 11.13 5.57 -0.19
CA TYR A 50 12.40 5.58 -0.94
C TYR A 50 13.18 6.91 -0.84
N LYS A 51 12.53 8.03 -0.51
CA LYS A 51 13.21 9.33 -0.32
C LYS A 51 13.95 9.46 1.01
N VAL A 52 13.71 8.56 1.96
CA VAL A 52 14.26 8.66 3.33
C VAL A 52 15.12 7.46 3.73
N ILE A 53 15.33 6.51 2.80
CA ILE A 53 16.26 5.38 2.92
C ILE A 53 17.38 5.53 1.90
#